data_AF-A0A9W4HGR0-F1
#
_entry.id   AF-A0A9W4HGR0-F1
#
_cell.length_a   1.000
_cell.length_b   1.000
_cell.length_c   1.000
_cell.angle_alpha   90.00
_cell.angle_beta   90.00
_cell.angle_gamma   90.00
#
_symmetry.space_group_name_H-M   'P 1'
#
loop_
_entity.id
_entity.type
_entity.pdbx_description
1 polymer ?
#
loop_
_entity_poly.entity_id
_entity_poly.type
_entity_poly.pdbx_seq_one_letter_code
_entity_poly.pdbx_strand_id
1 'polypeptide(L)'
;MQVLAVGISRSGTDSLREALHILRVNHTHYGFDTILPPSSLEAIYKLLQKKYTTAIKTGATKKLTAEDFDTVLLNSVGVSDLFAAEFAPELIEAYPNAKVILNVRHDLDEWQSSV
;
A
#
# COMPACT_ATOMS: atom_id res chain seq x y z
N MET A 1 6.99 3.84 9.23
CA MET A 1 6.17 2.64 8.91
C MET A 1 6.27 1.58 9.99
N GLN A 2 5.16 0.95 10.39
CA GLN A 2 5.09 -0.14 11.38
C GLN A 2 4.48 -1.42 10.79
N VAL A 3 3.40 -1.31 10.01
CA VAL A 3 2.66 -2.45 9.44
C VAL A 3 2.35 -2.23 7.94
N LEU A 4 2.61 -3.25 7.13
CA LEU A 4 2.26 -3.33 5.71
C LEU A 4 1.19 -4.42 5.52
N ALA A 5 -0.07 -4.03 5.35
CA ALA A 5 -1.17 -4.95 5.07
C ALA A 5 -1.40 -5.07 3.55
N VAL A 6 -0.73 -6.01 2.92
CA VAL A 6 -0.56 -6.09 1.47
C VAL A 6 -1.67 -6.87 0.74
N GLY A 7 -2.77 -7.20 1.43
CA GLY A 7 -3.92 -7.86 0.82
C GLY A 7 -4.65 -6.95 -0.15
N ILE A 8 -5.13 -7.53 -1.25
CA ILE A 8 -5.92 -6.82 -2.28
C ILE A 8 -7.26 -6.34 -1.72
N SER A 9 -7.89 -5.36 -2.35
CA SER A 9 -9.24 -4.92 -1.96
C SER A 9 -10.22 -6.08 -1.89
N ARG A 10 -11.24 -5.93 -1.04
CA ARG A 10 -12.31 -6.93 -0.84
C ARG A 10 -11.83 -8.24 -0.18
N SER A 11 -10.64 -8.25 0.42
CA SER A 11 -10.11 -9.35 1.23
C SER A 11 -10.13 -9.04 2.74
N GLY A 12 -11.07 -8.19 3.19
CA GLY A 12 -11.18 -7.76 4.59
C GLY A 12 -10.24 -6.62 5.00
N THR A 13 -9.78 -5.81 4.04
CA THR A 13 -8.80 -4.73 4.24
C THR A 13 -9.31 -3.65 5.20
N ASP A 14 -10.59 -3.26 5.13
CA ASP A 14 -11.18 -2.27 6.04
C ASP A 14 -11.30 -2.79 7.49
N SER A 15 -11.78 -4.03 7.66
CA SER A 15 -11.85 -4.65 8.99
C SER A 15 -10.46 -4.83 9.62
N LEU A 16 -9.45 -5.15 8.81
CA LEU A 16 -8.07 -5.22 9.28
C LEU A 16 -7.54 -3.84 9.69
N ARG A 17 -7.83 -2.78 8.93
CA ARG A 17 -7.48 -1.40 9.28
C ARG A 17 -8.06 -1.01 10.65
N GLU A 18 -9.33 -1.30 10.88
CA GLU A 18 -9.97 -1.01 12.17
C GLU A 18 -9.35 -1.84 13.32
N ALA A 19 -9.02 -3.10 13.09
CA ALA A 19 -8.28 -3.91 14.07
C ALA A 19 -6.90 -3.32 14.39
N LEU A 20 -6.19 -2.80 13.39
CA LEU A 20 -4.90 -2.11 13.56
C LEU A 20 -5.06 -0.81 14.34
N HIS A 21 -6.12 -0.03 14.11
CA HIS A 21 -6.45 1.16 14.91
C HIS A 21 -6.69 0.81 16.38
N ILE A 22 -7.43 -0.28 16.67
CA ILE A 22 -7.62 -0.78 18.04
C ILE A 22 -6.27 -1.12 18.71
N LEU A 23 -5.33 -1.69 17.93
CA LEU A 23 -3.97 -2.00 18.38
C LEU A 23 -3.02 -0.77 18.39
N ARG A 24 -3.56 0.44 18.22
CA ARG A 24 -2.84 1.73 18.26
C ARG A 24 -1.93 2.01 17.06
N VAL A 25 -2.14 1.33 15.93
CA VAL A 25 -1.54 1.68 14.63
C VAL A 25 -2.44 2.73 13.96
N ASN A 26 -2.63 3.86 14.65
CA ASN A 26 -3.76 4.78 14.45
C ASN A 26 -3.86 5.49 13.10
N HIS A 27 -2.79 5.51 12.29
CA HIS A 27 -2.82 6.10 10.97
C HIS A 27 -2.39 5.07 9.93
N THR A 28 -3.33 4.19 9.58
CA THR A 28 -3.15 3.21 8.51
C THR A 28 -3.76 3.77 7.22
N HIS A 29 -2.89 4.13 6.28
CA HIS A 29 -3.26 4.64 4.96
C HIS A 29 -4.10 3.60 4.20
N TYR A 30 -5.24 4.03 3.68
CA TYR A 30 -6.24 3.19 3.03
C TYR A 30 -6.67 3.76 1.67
N GLY A 31 -7.50 3.04 0.92
CA GLY A 31 -7.95 3.44 -0.42
C GLY A 31 -8.54 4.85 -0.48
N PHE A 32 -9.31 5.28 0.53
CA PHE A 32 -9.85 6.65 0.59
C PHE A 32 -8.77 7.73 0.75
N ASP A 33 -7.69 7.44 1.48
CA ASP A 33 -6.57 8.37 1.68
C ASP A 33 -5.76 8.60 0.38
N THR A 34 -5.98 7.74 -0.63
CA THR A 34 -5.36 7.82 -1.97
C THR A 34 -6.11 8.79 -2.89
N ILE A 35 -7.38 9.11 -2.59
CA ILE A 35 -8.27 9.88 -3.47
C ILE A 35 -8.86 11.14 -2.83
N LEU A 36 -8.95 11.18 -1.50
CA LEU A 36 -9.49 12.33 -0.75
C LEU A 36 -8.35 13.23 -0.24
N PRO A 37 -8.55 14.55 -0.18
CA PRO A 37 -7.58 15.46 0.42
C PRO A 37 -7.12 14.98 1.81
N PRO A 38 -5.82 15.03 2.13
CA PRO A 38 -4.75 15.75 1.42
C PRO A 38 -4.03 14.95 0.32
N SER A 39 -4.64 13.89 -0.24
CA SER A 39 -4.03 13.05 -1.29
C SER A 39 -3.42 13.85 -2.45
N SER A 40 -2.31 13.35 -3.01
CA SER A 40 -1.71 13.86 -4.25
C SER A 40 -1.68 12.78 -5.33
N LEU A 41 -2.64 12.84 -6.26
CA LEU A 41 -2.67 11.95 -7.42
C LEU A 41 -1.41 12.09 -8.28
N GLU A 42 -0.80 13.29 -8.33
CA GLU A 42 0.46 13.52 -9.02
C GLU A 42 1.62 12.74 -8.37
N ALA A 43 1.70 12.71 -7.03
CA ALA A 43 2.72 11.96 -6.30
C ALA A 43 2.56 10.46 -6.56
N ILE A 44 1.34 9.93 -6.47
CA ILE A 44 1.03 8.52 -6.78
C ILE A 44 1.41 8.19 -8.22
N TYR A 45 1.07 9.06 -9.18
CA TYR A 45 1.43 8.87 -10.58
C TYR A 45 2.96 8.82 -10.80
N LYS A 46 3.73 9.65 -10.10
CA LYS A 46 5.21 9.60 -10.14
C LYS A 46 5.76 8.27 -9.63
N LEU A 47 5.18 7.69 -8.57
CA LEU A 47 5.55 6.36 -8.08
C LEU A 47 5.27 5.28 -9.14
N LEU A 48 4.08 5.31 -9.74
CA LEU A 48 3.70 4.37 -10.81
C LEU A 48 4.62 4.51 -12.04
N GLN A 49 4.96 5.74 -12.45
CA GLN A 49 5.91 5.96 -13.55
C GLN A 49 7.32 5.44 -13.22
N LYS A 50 7.78 5.61 -11.98
CA LYS A 50 9.08 5.12 -11.54
C LYS A 50 9.10 3.58 -11.53
N LYS A 51 8.03 2.95 -11.03
CA LYS A 51 7.84 1.49 -11.02
C LYS A 51 7.80 0.90 -12.43
N TYR A 52 6.90 1.38 -13.29
CA TYR A 52 6.61 0.74 -14.57
C TYR A 52 7.42 1.29 -15.75
N THR A 53 7.53 2.61 -15.88
CA THR A 53 8.10 3.22 -17.10
C THR A 53 9.63 3.23 -17.10
N THR A 54 10.24 3.47 -15.94
CA THR A 54 11.71 3.56 -15.85
C THR A 54 12.38 2.20 -15.85
N ALA A 55 11.76 1.21 -15.21
CA ALA A 55 12.23 -0.18 -15.17
C ALA A 55 12.34 -0.79 -16.57
N ILE A 56 11.36 -0.53 -17.45
CA ILE A 56 11.32 -1.09 -18.80
C ILE A 56 12.37 -0.43 -19.73
N LYS A 57 12.56 0.89 -19.65
CA LYS A 57 13.42 1.62 -20.61
C LYS A 57 14.92 1.46 -20.37
N THR A 58 15.34 1.23 -19.13
CA THR A 58 16.76 1.27 -18.76
C THR A 58 17.36 -0.10 -18.47
N GLY A 59 16.53 -1.15 -18.41
CA GLY A 59 16.94 -2.47 -17.91
C GLY A 59 17.34 -2.47 -16.42
N ALA A 60 17.21 -1.32 -15.75
CA ALA A 60 17.49 -1.13 -14.34
C ALA A 60 16.19 -0.79 -13.62
N THR A 61 15.82 -1.61 -12.63
CA THR A 61 14.78 -1.27 -11.66
C THR A 61 15.30 -0.13 -10.80
N LYS A 62 14.87 1.12 -11.07
CA LYS A 62 15.07 2.19 -10.09
C LYS A 62 14.26 1.83 -8.84
N LYS A 63 14.96 1.45 -7.78
CA LYS A 63 14.36 1.11 -6.50
C LYS A 63 13.51 2.29 -5.99
N LEU A 64 12.30 1.97 -5.58
CA LEU A 64 11.48 2.88 -4.79
C LEU A 64 12.00 2.85 -3.36
N THR A 65 12.25 4.02 -2.79
CA THR A 65 12.77 4.20 -1.44
C THR A 65 11.65 4.62 -0.49
N ALA A 66 11.93 4.56 0.81
CA ALA A 66 11.02 5.12 1.82
C ALA A 66 10.71 6.59 1.54
N GLU A 67 11.69 7.39 1.11
CA GLU A 67 11.49 8.79 0.76
C GLU A 67 10.52 8.98 -0.41
N ASP A 68 10.54 8.10 -1.41
CA ASP A 68 9.56 8.16 -2.50
C ASP A 68 8.14 7.91 -1.93
N PHE A 69 7.98 6.87 -1.12
CA PHE A 69 6.68 6.50 -0.55
C PHE A 69 6.15 7.52 0.46
N ASP A 70 7.02 8.14 1.25
CA ASP A 70 6.65 9.13 2.26
C ASP A 70 6.03 10.40 1.62
N THR A 71 6.20 10.62 0.31
CA THR A 71 5.48 11.67 -0.44
C THR A 71 3.97 11.43 -0.52
N VAL A 72 3.53 10.18 -0.36
CA VAL A 72 2.11 9.77 -0.39
C VAL A 72 1.66 9.35 1.00
N LEU A 73 2.46 8.55 1.70
CA LEU A 73 2.09 7.98 2.99
C LEU A 73 2.15 8.99 4.14
N LEU A 74 2.89 10.10 3.97
CA LEU A 74 2.98 11.19 4.94
C LEU A 74 3.31 10.66 6.36
N ASN A 75 2.46 10.98 7.35
CA ASN A 75 2.59 10.54 8.73
C ASN A 75 1.92 9.17 9.01
N SER A 76 1.64 8.38 7.98
CA SER A 76 1.03 7.05 8.15
C SER A 76 2.03 6.08 8.76
N VAL A 77 1.55 5.31 9.73
CA VAL A 77 2.30 4.25 10.41
C VAL A 77 1.89 2.86 9.96
N GLY A 78 0.79 2.76 9.21
CA GLY A 78 0.42 1.55 8.48
C GLY A 78 0.00 1.88 7.04
N VAL A 79 -0.10 0.86 6.20
CA VAL A 79 -0.67 0.98 4.84
C VAL A 79 -1.43 -0.31 4.52
N SER A 80 -2.59 -0.17 3.88
CA SER A 80 -3.48 -1.27 3.51
C SER A 80 -4.14 -1.03 2.15
N ASP A 81 -4.85 -2.04 1.64
CA ASP A 81 -5.72 -1.95 0.47
C ASP A 81 -4.94 -1.69 -0.84
N LEU A 82 -5.54 -1.03 -1.84
CA LEU A 82 -5.00 -0.93 -3.19
C LEU A 82 -3.54 -0.47 -3.25
N PHE A 83 -3.20 0.59 -2.49
CA PHE A 83 -1.84 1.13 -2.50
C PHE A 83 -0.82 0.13 -1.92
N ALA A 84 -1.16 -0.55 -0.83
CA ALA A 84 -0.29 -1.56 -0.22
C ALA A 84 -0.10 -2.77 -1.14
N ALA A 85 -1.19 -3.25 -1.75
CA ALA A 85 -1.16 -4.38 -2.67
C ALA A 85 -0.37 -4.07 -3.95
N GLU A 86 -0.55 -2.87 -4.50
CA GLU A 86 0.14 -2.41 -5.70
C GLU A 86 1.66 -2.37 -5.50
N PHE A 87 2.14 -1.81 -4.39
CA PHE A 87 3.58 -1.62 -4.14
C PHE A 87 4.17 -2.65 -3.15
N ALA A 88 3.55 -3.82 -2.98
CA ALA A 88 3.92 -4.73 -1.90
C ALA A 88 5.42 -5.09 -1.85
N PRO A 89 6.07 -5.54 -2.94
CA PRO A 89 7.51 -5.84 -2.91
C PRO A 89 8.36 -4.62 -2.57
N GLU A 90 8.04 -3.46 -3.16
CA GLU A 90 8.81 -2.24 -3.00
C GLU A 90 8.64 -1.61 -1.62
N LEU A 91 7.44 -1.69 -1.03
CA LEU A 91 7.18 -1.27 0.35
C LEU A 91 7.93 -2.14 1.35
N ILE A 92 7.99 -3.46 1.12
CA ILE A 92 8.75 -4.39 1.96
C ILE A 92 10.25 -4.06 1.89
N GLU A 93 10.77 -3.74 0.71
CA GLU A 93 12.17 -3.33 0.55
C GLU A 93 12.45 -1.95 1.18
N ALA A 94 11.55 -0.98 1.00
CA ALA A 94 11.69 0.38 1.50
C ALA A 94 11.57 0.48 3.04
N TYR A 95 10.75 -0.37 3.65
CA TYR A 95 10.49 -0.38 5.10
C TYR A 95 10.83 -1.75 5.73
N PRO A 96 12.12 -2.14 5.79
CA PRO A 96 12.53 -3.49 6.17
C PRO A 96 12.19 -3.89 7.62
N ASN A 97 11.92 -2.90 8.48
CA ASN A 97 11.54 -3.12 9.88
C ASN A 97 10.02 -3.26 10.09
N ALA A 98 9.20 -2.99 9.06
CA ALA A 98 7.76 -3.11 9.17
C ALA A 98 7.31 -4.57 9.20
N LYS A 99 6.25 -4.87 9.95
CA LYS A 99 5.61 -6.18 9.93
C LYS A 99 4.72 -6.28 8.68
N VAL A 100 4.72 -7.44 8.03
CA VAL A 100 3.93 -7.68 6.81
C VAL A 100 2.77 -8.60 7.13
N ILE A 101 1.56 -8.21 6.72
CA ILE A 101 0.35 -9.02 6.80
C ILE A 101 -0.19 -9.20 5.38
N LEU A 102 -0.35 -10.44 4.96
CA LEU A 102 -1.12 -10.78 3.76
C LEU A 102 -2.48 -11.31 4.21
N ASN A 103 -3.49 -10.44 4.27
CA ASN A 103 -4.86 -10.86 4.46
C ASN A 103 -5.41 -11.39 3.14
N VAL A 104 -6.07 -12.55 3.21
CA VAL A 104 -6.62 -13.27 2.06
C VAL A 104 -8.07 -13.63 2.31
N ARG A 105 -8.82 -13.78 1.22
CA ARG A 105 -10.09 -14.50 1.25
C ARG A 105 -9.84 -15.92 0.77
N HIS A 106 -10.46 -16.90 1.43
CA HIS A 106 -10.27 -18.31 1.09
C HIS A 106 -10.90 -18.67 -0.27
N ASP A 107 -12.06 -18.09 -0.56
CA ASP A 107 -12.82 -18.35 -1.78
C ASP A 107 -12.61 -17.23 -2.81
N LEU A 108 -12.18 -17.62 -4.01
CA LEU A 108 -11.89 -16.72 -5.12
C LEU A 108 -13.16 -16.17 -5.77
N ASP A 109 -14.20 -17.00 -5.93
CA ASP A 109 -15.47 -16.60 -6.55
C ASP A 109 -16.22 -15.64 -5.63
N GLU A 110 -16.20 -15.90 -4.33
CA GLU A 110 -16.72 -14.95 -3.34
C GLU A 110 -15.94 -13.64 -3.30
N TRP A 111 -14.62 -13.68 -3.47
CA TRP A 111 -13.83 -12.46 -3.58
C TRP A 111 -14.24 -11.67 -4.82
N GLN A 112 -14.29 -12.32 -5.98
CA GLN A 112 -14.63 -11.70 -7.26
C GLN A 112 -16.03 -11.09 -7.25
N SER A 113 -17.03 -11.79 -6.70
CA SER A 113 -18.40 -11.27 -6.56
C SER A 113 -18.53 -10.07 -5.61
N SER A 114 -17.47 -9.74 -4.87
CA SER A 114 -17.44 -8.59 -3.94
C SER A 114 -16.74 -7.35 -4.50
N VAL A 115 -16.07 -7.47 -5.65
CA VAL A 115 -15.38 -6.37 -6.36
C VAL A 115 -16.40 -5.53 -7.12
#